data_AF-A0A0V1LBX1-F1
#
_entry.id   AF-A0A0V1LBX1-F1
#
_cell.length_a   1.000
_cell.length_b   1.000
_cell.length_c   1.000
_cell.angle_alpha   90.00
_cell.angle_beta   90.00
_cell.angle_gamma   90.00
#
_symmetry.space_group_name_H-M   'P 1'
#
loop_
_entity.id
_entity.type
_entity.pdbx_description
1 polymer ?
#
loop_
_entity_poly.entity_id
_entity_poly.type
_entity_poly.pdbx_seq_one_letter_code
_entity_poly.pdbx_strand_id
1 'polypeptide(L)'
;MGICEMPRYRMYWANQTRMDTIANCMSHNRFETLLRFLHFNDNDKVVMDRNHPDYDRFYKIRPLIESIRKTCLEETRGELQSVDEHIIPYKGRCKMKYYNPRKPDKWRLKMIARCGKMDSSMTFGCVMEWRQK
;
A
#
# COMPACT_ATOMS: atom_id res chain seq x y z
N MET A 1 -1.41 4.61 -14.31
CA MET A 1 -1.31 5.91 -13.62
C MET A 1 0.02 6.14 -12.90
N GLY A 2 1.00 5.22 -12.98
CA GLY A 2 2.32 5.44 -12.35
C GLY A 2 3.39 5.97 -13.30
N ILE A 3 3.38 5.55 -14.57
CA ILE A 3 4.36 6.01 -15.57
C ILE A 3 4.04 7.43 -16.04
N CYS A 4 2.79 7.64 -16.48
CA CYS A 4 2.27 8.97 -16.79
C CYS A 4 1.29 9.34 -15.66
N GLU A 5 1.71 10.23 -14.76
CA GLU A 5 0.91 10.68 -13.62
C GLU A 5 0.00 11.86 -14.01
N MET A 6 -1.28 11.74 -13.70
CA MET A 6 -2.28 12.82 -13.85
C MET A 6 -2.70 13.30 -12.45
N PRO A 7 -3.02 14.58 -12.26
CA PRO A 7 -3.44 15.11 -10.96
C PRO A 7 -4.64 14.39 -10.34
N ARG A 8 -5.54 13.84 -11.18
CA ARG A 8 -6.69 13.03 -10.76
C ARG A 8 -6.85 11.86 -11.71
N TYR A 9 -7.18 10.69 -11.18
CA TYR A 9 -7.36 9.49 -12.00
C TYR A 9 -8.49 9.64 -13.05
N ARG A 10 -9.54 10.41 -12.78
CA ARG A 10 -10.63 10.62 -13.75
C ARG A 10 -10.15 11.23 -15.07
N MET A 11 -9.02 11.94 -15.05
CA MET A 11 -8.44 12.57 -16.24
C MET A 11 -7.97 11.56 -17.28
N TYR A 12 -7.65 10.32 -16.92
CA TYR A 12 -7.27 9.29 -17.90
C TYR A 12 -8.41 8.93 -18.87
N TRP A 13 -9.66 9.22 -18.52
CA TRP A 13 -10.84 8.99 -19.36
C TRP A 13 -11.46 10.28 -19.93
N ALA A 14 -10.92 11.46 -19.58
CA ALA A 14 -11.45 12.73 -20.04
C ALA A 14 -11.03 12.99 -21.50
N ASN A 15 -11.92 13.56 -22.32
CA ASN A 15 -11.68 13.68 -23.78
C ASN A 15 -10.35 14.37 -24.15
N GLN A 16 -9.93 15.40 -23.42
CA GLN A 16 -8.72 16.16 -23.72
C GLN A 16 -7.43 15.48 -23.24
N THR A 17 -7.50 14.65 -22.20
CA THR A 17 -6.34 14.00 -21.57
C THR A 17 -6.46 12.48 -21.60
N ARG A 18 -7.26 11.96 -22.54
CA ARG A 18 -7.59 10.55 -22.64
C ARG A 18 -6.32 9.76 -22.90
N MET A 19 -6.13 8.71 -22.12
CA MET A 19 -5.05 7.75 -22.34
C MET A 19 -5.65 6.43 -22.81
N ASP A 20 -5.52 6.14 -24.10
CA ASP A 20 -6.21 5.01 -24.74
C ASP A 20 -5.85 3.66 -24.12
N THR A 21 -4.60 3.46 -23.69
CA THR A 21 -4.17 2.22 -23.02
C THR A 21 -4.96 1.93 -21.73
N ILE A 22 -5.41 2.97 -21.02
CA ILE A 22 -6.22 2.83 -19.81
C ILE A 22 -7.70 2.84 -20.17
N ALA A 23 -8.12 3.81 -20.97
CA ALA A 23 -9.52 4.09 -21.22
C ALA A 23 -10.19 3.08 -22.17
N ASN A 24 -9.42 2.34 -22.97
CA ASN A 24 -9.92 1.23 -23.79
C ASN A 24 -9.98 -0.09 -23.00
N CYS A 25 -9.19 -0.25 -21.94
CA CYS A 25 -9.18 -1.45 -21.11
C CYS A 25 -10.47 -1.58 -20.28
N MET A 26 -10.94 -0.48 -19.69
CA MET A 26 -12.22 -0.45 -18.98
C MET A 26 -12.81 0.96 -18.90
N SER A 27 -14.13 1.05 -18.73
CA SER A 27 -14.79 2.33 -18.52
C SER A 27 -14.46 2.92 -17.14
N HIS A 28 -14.48 4.25 -17.04
CA HIS A 28 -14.28 4.99 -15.80
C HIS A 28 -15.22 4.50 -14.68
N ASN A 29 -16.52 4.33 -14.99
CA ASN A 29 -17.52 3.93 -14.01
C ASN A 29 -17.27 2.52 -13.48
N ARG A 30 -16.83 1.59 -14.34
CA ARG A 30 -16.44 0.25 -13.91
C ARG A 30 -15.21 0.31 -12.99
N PHE A 31 -14.22 1.13 -13.33
CA PHE A 31 -13.02 1.29 -12.51
C PHE A 31 -13.34 1.85 -11.12
N GLU A 32 -14.14 2.91 -11.03
CA GLU A 32 -14.58 3.47 -9.75
C GLU A 32 -15.40 2.47 -8.92
N THR A 33 -16.25 1.67 -9.57
CA THR A 33 -17.02 0.62 -8.89
C THR A 33 -16.10 -0.43 -8.29
N LEU A 34 -15.12 -0.93 -9.05
CA LEU A 34 -14.15 -1.90 -8.53
C LEU A 34 -13.34 -1.32 -7.37
N LEU A 35 -12.86 -0.07 -7.48
CA LEU A 35 -12.14 0.59 -6.40
C LEU A 35 -12.98 0.74 -5.13
N ARG A 36 -14.27 1.03 -5.26
CA ARG A 36 -15.18 1.24 -4.12
C ARG A 36 -15.45 -0.05 -3.35
N PHE A 37 -15.54 -1.18 -4.05
CA PHE A 37 -15.91 -2.48 -3.47
C PHE A 37 -14.73 -3.45 -3.34
N LEU A 38 -13.50 -2.96 -3.46
CA LEU A 38 -12.31 -3.79 -3.29
C LEU A 38 -12.11 -4.14 -1.82
N HIS A 39 -12.29 -5.43 -1.49
CA HIS A 39 -12.07 -5.99 -0.15
C HIS A 39 -11.14 -7.20 -0.24
N PHE A 40 -10.22 -7.32 0.72
CA PHE A 40 -9.27 -8.44 0.79
C PHE A 40 -9.57 -9.43 1.92
N ASN A 41 -10.56 -9.12 2.75
CA ASN A 41 -10.96 -9.98 3.87
C ASN A 41 -12.48 -9.87 4.12
N ASP A 42 -13.03 -10.87 4.78
CA ASP A 42 -14.44 -10.97 5.12
C ASP A 42 -14.78 -10.01 6.27
N ASN A 43 -15.63 -9.02 6.01
CA ASN A 43 -15.96 -8.01 7.02
C ASN A 43 -16.81 -8.57 8.17
N ASP A 44 -17.49 -9.71 8.00
CA ASP A 44 -18.38 -10.29 9.00
C ASP A 44 -17.60 -10.97 10.14
N LYS A 45 -16.33 -11.30 9.89
CA LYS A 45 -15.43 -11.97 10.84
C LYS A 45 -14.51 -11.00 11.59
N VAL A 46 -14.70 -9.69 11.44
CA VAL A 46 -13.81 -8.72 12.06
C VAL A 46 -14.09 -8.59 13.55
N VAL A 47 -13.05 -8.78 14.36
CA VAL A 47 -13.14 -8.59 15.81
C VAL A 47 -13.04 -7.09 16.11
N MET A 48 -14.08 -6.54 16.74
CA MET A 48 -14.15 -5.10 17.07
C MET A 48 -13.61 -4.77 18.47
N ASP A 49 -13.67 -5.73 19.39
CA ASP A 49 -13.17 -5.59 20.74
C ASP A 49 -11.64 -5.56 20.72
N ARG A 50 -11.04 -4.52 21.28
CA ARG A 50 -9.59 -4.32 21.29
C ARG A 50 -8.88 -5.18 22.32
N ASN A 51 -9.60 -5.66 23.32
CA ASN A 51 -9.05 -6.51 24.37
C ASN A 51 -9.05 -7.99 23.96
N HIS A 52 -9.73 -8.31 22.86
CA HIS A 52 -9.74 -9.66 22.33
C HIS A 52 -8.37 -10.02 21.73
N PRO A 53 -7.82 -11.22 21.99
CA PRO A 53 -6.51 -11.63 21.48
C PRO A 53 -6.40 -11.58 19.95
N ASP A 54 -7.51 -11.89 19.25
CA ASP A 54 -7.56 -11.86 17.78
C ASP A 54 -7.83 -10.47 17.18
N TYR A 55 -7.83 -9.40 17.99
CA TYR A 55 -8.00 -8.05 17.47
C TYR A 55 -6.82 -7.63 16.61
N ASP A 56 -7.06 -7.44 15.31
CA ASP A 56 -6.07 -6.94 14.38
C ASP A 56 -6.49 -5.62 13.72
N ARG A 57 -5.71 -4.56 13.96
CA ARG A 57 -5.92 -3.25 13.33
C ARG A 57 -5.79 -3.29 11.80
N PHE A 58 -5.03 -4.24 11.25
CA PHE A 58 -4.82 -4.42 9.81
C PHE A 58 -5.72 -5.48 9.19
N TYR A 59 -6.68 -6.03 9.92
CA TYR A 59 -7.48 -7.19 9.51
C TYR A 59 -7.99 -7.10 8.05
N LYS A 60 -8.52 -5.94 7.65
CA LYS A 60 -9.07 -5.71 6.31
C LYS A 60 -8.09 -5.89 5.15
N ILE A 61 -6.80 -5.70 5.40
CA ILE A 61 -5.72 -5.81 4.39
C ILE A 61 -4.67 -6.86 4.76
N ARG A 62 -4.86 -7.58 5.88
CA ARG A 62 -3.92 -8.56 6.40
C ARG A 62 -3.55 -9.63 5.36
N PRO A 63 -4.50 -10.23 4.61
CA PRO A 63 -4.16 -11.25 3.62
C PRO A 63 -3.25 -10.71 2.51
N LEU A 64 -3.47 -9.47 2.08
CA LEU A 64 -2.64 -8.82 1.08
C LEU A 64 -1.21 -8.56 1.59
N ILE A 65 -1.09 -7.98 2.79
CA ILE A 65 0.22 -7.72 3.40
C ILE A 65 1.00 -9.02 3.57
N GLU A 66 0.34 -10.08 4.04
CA GLU A 66 0.99 -11.37 4.27
C GLU A 66 1.41 -12.03 2.95
N SER A 67 0.58 -11.94 1.92
CA SER A 67 0.94 -12.42 0.57
C SER A 67 2.19 -11.72 0.04
N ILE A 68 2.25 -10.38 0.15
CA ILE A 68 3.42 -9.60 -0.29
C ILE A 68 4.65 -9.99 0.54
N ARG A 69 4.50 -10.07 1.87
CA ARG A 69 5.57 -10.43 2.79
C ARG A 69 6.14 -11.81 2.46
N LYS A 70 5.28 -12.80 2.22
CA LYS A 70 5.68 -14.16 1.85
C LYS A 70 6.51 -14.16 0.57
N THR A 71 6.02 -13.54 -0.49
CA THR A 71 6.76 -13.43 -1.76
C THR A 71 8.10 -12.70 -1.58
N CYS A 72 8.15 -11.63 -0.79
CA CYS A 72 9.41 -10.93 -0.51
C CYS A 72 10.41 -11.74 0.35
N LEU A 73 9.94 -12.74 1.11
CA LEU A 73 10.78 -13.61 1.93
C LEU A 73 11.30 -14.83 1.16
N GLU A 74 10.60 -15.25 0.10
CA GLU A 74 11.06 -16.27 -0.84
C GLU A 74 12.28 -15.81 -1.64
N GLU A 75 12.47 -14.48 -1.77
CA GLU A 75 13.61 -13.91 -2.47
C GLU A 75 14.95 -14.16 -1.74
N THR A 76 15.96 -14.51 -2.53
CA THR A 76 17.31 -14.79 -2.02
C THR A 76 17.94 -13.54 -1.42
N ARG A 77 18.59 -13.72 -0.27
CA ARG A 77 19.16 -12.63 0.50
C ARG A 77 20.57 -12.34 -0.01
N GLY A 78 20.77 -11.20 -0.67
CA GLY A 78 22.10 -10.66 -0.93
C GLY A 78 22.81 -10.23 0.36
N GLU A 79 24.14 -10.12 0.30
CA GLU A 79 25.00 -9.73 1.44
C GLU A 79 24.74 -8.30 1.90
N LEU A 80 24.49 -7.39 0.95
CA LEU A 80 24.27 -5.97 1.22
C LEU A 80 22.78 -5.70 1.42
N GLN A 81 22.41 -5.40 2.66
CA GLN A 81 21.05 -5.09 3.06
C GLN A 81 20.98 -3.77 3.82
N SER A 82 19.89 -3.05 3.61
CA SER A 82 19.54 -1.86 4.37
C SER A 82 18.13 -2.01 4.93
N VAL A 83 17.93 -1.55 6.15
CA VAL A 83 16.62 -1.50 6.82
C VAL A 83 16.36 -0.05 7.17
N ASP A 84 15.25 0.49 6.68
CA ASP A 84 14.87 1.87 6.93
C ASP A 84 13.36 2.03 7.02
N GLU A 85 12.92 3.21 7.43
CA GLU A 85 11.53 3.59 7.55
C GLU A 85 10.99 4.10 6.20
N HIS A 86 9.99 3.42 5.66
CA HIS A 86 9.21 3.93 4.55
C HIS A 86 7.97 4.68 5.03
N ILE A 87 7.70 5.82 4.40
CA ILE A 87 6.61 6.72 4.77
C ILE A 87 5.59 6.76 3.64
N ILE A 88 4.34 6.44 3.95
CA ILE A 88 3.21 6.56 3.01
C ILE A 88 2.38 7.78 3.42
N PRO A 89 2.35 8.86 2.60
CA PRO A 89 1.48 10.00 2.84
C PRO A 89 0.01 9.57 2.84
N TYR A 90 -0.72 9.85 3.91
CA TYR A 90 -2.12 9.48 4.01
C TYR A 90 -2.91 10.49 4.84
N LYS A 91 -3.88 11.17 4.19
CA LYS A 91 -4.72 12.20 4.81
C LYS A 91 -6.08 11.69 5.28
N GLY A 92 -6.49 10.47 4.90
CA GLY A 92 -7.79 9.89 5.26
C GLY A 92 -7.93 9.53 6.75
N ARG A 93 -9.11 9.05 7.16
CA ARG A 93 -9.38 8.65 8.56
C ARG A 93 -8.75 7.28 8.84
N CYS A 94 -7.63 7.27 9.56
CA CYS A 94 -6.99 6.06 10.06
C CYS A 94 -6.35 6.33 11.42
N LYS A 95 -6.55 5.43 12.38
CA LYS A 95 -6.03 5.54 13.76
C LYS A 95 -4.51 5.33 13.86
N MET A 96 -3.91 4.77 12.82
CA MET A 96 -2.48 4.42 12.79
C MET A 96 -1.62 5.49 12.12
N LYS A 97 -2.21 6.63 11.77
CA LYS A 97 -1.45 7.77 11.25
C LYS A 97 -0.55 8.32 12.34
N TYR A 98 0.70 8.53 11.97
CA TYR A 98 1.68 9.26 12.75
C TYR A 98 1.72 10.72 12.29
N TYR A 99 1.81 11.65 13.24
CA TYR A 99 2.03 13.07 12.96
C TYR A 99 3.49 13.44 13.20
N ASN A 100 4.16 14.03 12.20
CA ASN A 100 5.49 14.60 12.37
C ASN A 100 5.53 16.03 11.79
N PRO A 101 5.65 17.07 12.64
CA PRO A 101 5.66 18.45 12.18
C PRO A 101 6.90 18.83 11.37
N ARG A 102 8.02 18.08 11.50
CA ARG A 102 9.31 18.40 10.87
C ARG A 102 9.42 17.93 9.41
N LYS A 103 8.40 17.27 8.86
CA LYS A 103 8.42 16.75 7.49
C LYS A 103 7.31 17.39 6.66
N PRO A 104 7.49 17.54 5.32
CA PRO A 104 6.50 18.16 4.44
C PRO A 104 5.12 17.49 4.57
N ASP A 105 5.09 16.16 4.48
CA ASP A 105 3.92 15.35 4.78
C ASP A 105 3.85 15.03 6.28
N LYS A 106 3.06 15.85 6.97
CA LYS A 106 2.91 15.76 8.43
C LYS A 106 2.16 14.51 8.85
N TRP A 107 1.12 14.12 8.11
CA TRP A 107 0.28 12.94 8.39
C TRP A 107 0.69 11.77 7.51
N ARG A 108 1.08 10.66 8.13
CA ARG A 108 1.60 9.51 7.40
C ARG A 108 1.39 8.16 8.07
N LEU A 109 1.42 7.11 7.28
CA LEU A 109 1.62 5.75 7.75
C LEU A 109 3.12 5.45 7.69
N LYS A 110 3.65 4.83 8.73
CA LYS A 110 5.06 4.46 8.84
C LYS A 110 5.17 2.95 8.72
N MET A 111 6.09 2.51 7.88
CA MET A 111 6.44 1.10 7.68
C MET A 111 7.94 0.95 7.86
N ILE A 112 8.39 -0.20 8.32
CA ILE A 112 9.81 -0.58 8.22
C ILE A 112 9.92 -1.43 6.97
N ALA A 113 10.87 -1.11 6.11
CA ALA A 113 11.14 -1.83 4.88
C ALA A 113 12.61 -2.24 4.85
N ARG A 114 12.85 -3.45 4.35
CA ARG A 114 14.19 -3.93 4.04
C ARG A 114 14.41 -3.82 2.52
N CYS A 115 15.61 -3.45 2.12
CA CYS A 115 16.05 -3.41 0.73
C CYS A 115 17.38 -4.15 0.61
N GLY A 116 17.51 -4.98 -0.42
CA GLY A 116 18.74 -5.71 -0.73
C GLY A 116 19.33 -5.19 -2.04
N LYS A 117 20.66 -5.24 -2.16
CA LYS A 117 21.33 -5.05 -3.44
C LYS A 117 21.50 -6.39 -4.13
N MET A 118 21.03 -6.49 -5.36
CA MET A 118 21.42 -7.52 -6.32
C MET A 118 22.30 -6.89 -7.41
N ASP A 119 23.17 -7.70 -8.04
CA ASP A 119 24.36 -7.28 -8.80
C ASP A 119 24.11 -6.25 -9.93
N SER A 120 22.87 -6.02 -10.34
CA SER A 120 22.49 -4.98 -11.32
C SER A 120 21.13 -4.30 -11.05
N SER A 121 20.42 -4.62 -9.97
CA SER A 121 19.14 -3.98 -9.62
C SER A 121 18.88 -3.93 -8.10
N MET A 122 18.21 -2.88 -7.65
CA MET A 122 17.68 -2.82 -6.27
C MET A 122 16.38 -3.61 -6.22
N THR A 123 16.40 -4.77 -5.58
CA THR A 123 15.19 -5.51 -5.26
C THR A 123 14.62 -5.00 -3.93
N PHE A 124 13.43 -4.41 -4.00
CA PHE A 124 12.64 -4.08 -2.81
C PHE A 124 12.07 -5.36 -2.20
N GLY A 125 12.90 -6.08 -1.45
CA GLY A 125 12.48 -7.18 -0.59
C GLY A 125 11.76 -6.66 0.65
N CYS A 126 10.53 -6.19 0.48
CA CYS A 126 9.78 -5.52 1.53
C CYS A 126 9.39 -6.49 2.65
N VAL A 127 10.25 -6.60 3.68
CA VAL A 127 9.84 -7.17 4.97
C VAL A 127 9.01 -6.10 5.67
N MET A 128 7.70 -6.14 5.42
CA MET A 128 6.72 -5.24 6.00
C MET A 128 6.53 -5.57 7.48
N GLU A 129 7.39 -5.04 8.34
CA GLU A 129 7.23 -5.19 9.78
C GLU A 129 6.47 -3.99 10.34
N TRP A 130 5.18 -4.19 10.57
CA TRP A 130 4.31 -3.19 11.16
C TRP A 130 4.35 -3.30 12.68
N ARG A 131 5.22 -2.53 13.34
CA ARG A 131 5.19 -2.41 14.80
C ARG A 131 3.88 -1.74 15.25
N GLN A 132 2.97 -2.53 15.80
CA GLN A 132 1.92 -2.01 16.66
C GLN A 132 2.59 -1.63 17.99
N LYS A 133 2.87 -0.34 18.17
CA LYS A 133 3.07 0.20 19.52
C LYS A 133 1.71 0.29 20.22
#